data_AF-A0A1Q2U107-F1
#
_entry.id   AF-A0A1Q2U107-F1
#
_cell.length_a   1.000
_cell.length_b   1.000
_cell.length_c   1.000
_cell.angle_alpha   90.00
_cell.angle_beta   90.00
_cell.angle_gamma   90.00
#
_symmetry.space_group_name_H-M   'P 1'
#
loop_
_entity.id
_entity.type
_entity.pdbx_description
1 polymer ?
#
loop_
_entity_poly.entity_id
_entity_poly.type
_entity_poly.pdbx_seq_one_letter_code
_entity_poly.pdbx_strand_id
1 'polypeptide(L)'
;MISSSQLVLGGGLALGSVFWVELVRDLYHVLAHLWAPVGQLHAWHHRVFRRDLTPVSEEIYRKAHWYNDVPEALVMLTFGLLFWGLLLSLSVPTAWLGLAGCLYTLSFLGAAIARGLGLPYAEELTDLTHRPGAFTELPGDWWVNRPYHWRHHFENQEAYYCGTFTLVDKLMGTALSIKGKRIAVTGASGTLGRALLTELHQAGAKAIALTSSSESLSIGIHQQDVPLPTVTWQIGAEADLLDTLKKVDILVLNHGINVHGDRTPEAIHKSYEINTFSQQRLMALFLSTVETNQDRVRKEIWVNTSEAEVSPAVSPLYELSKRALGDLVTLQRLDAPIVIRKLILGPFKSALNPVGVMSANWVAKRIVGGARRDFRNIIVTINPLTYVLFPIKEFFVASYFKLFSRGA
;
A
#
# COMPACT_ATOMS: atom_id res chain seq x y z
N MET A 1 -24.74 -39.13 8.14
CA MET A 1 -23.38 -38.76 8.58
C MET A 1 -22.74 -37.92 7.49
N ILE A 2 -22.30 -36.71 7.81
CA ILE A 2 -21.58 -35.85 6.86
C ILE A 2 -20.17 -36.43 6.70
N SER A 3 -19.73 -36.73 5.48
CA SER A 3 -18.38 -37.23 5.25
C SER A 3 -17.32 -36.14 5.52
N SER A 4 -16.09 -36.53 5.80
CA SER A 4 -14.96 -35.58 5.92
C SER A 4 -14.79 -34.72 4.65
N SER A 5 -15.03 -35.29 3.46
CA SER A 5 -15.03 -34.56 2.20
C SER A 5 -16.18 -33.54 2.11
N GLN A 6 -17.37 -33.86 2.61
CA GLN A 6 -18.50 -32.93 2.67
C GLN A 6 -18.27 -31.81 3.69
N LEU A 7 -17.55 -32.06 4.78
CA LEU A 7 -17.15 -31.03 5.74
C LEU A 7 -16.14 -30.05 5.14
N VAL A 8 -15.11 -30.54 4.44
CA VAL A 8 -14.11 -29.68 3.77
C VAL A 8 -14.74 -28.87 2.65
N LEU A 9 -15.50 -29.51 1.77
CA LEU A 9 -16.22 -28.83 0.69
C LEU A 9 -17.27 -27.86 1.23
N GLY A 10 -17.95 -28.23 2.30
CA GLY A 10 -18.93 -27.38 2.97
C GLY A 10 -18.32 -26.14 3.62
N GLY A 11 -17.20 -26.29 4.32
CA GLY A 11 -16.47 -25.16 4.91
C GLY A 11 -15.94 -24.20 3.83
N GLY A 12 -15.39 -24.75 2.74
CA GLY A 12 -14.99 -23.97 1.57
C GLY A 12 -16.16 -23.20 0.93
N LEU A 13 -17.33 -23.82 0.85
CA LEU A 13 -18.54 -23.18 0.32
C LEU A 13 -19.05 -22.05 1.22
N ALA A 14 -19.06 -22.25 2.53
CA ALA A 14 -19.46 -21.21 3.49
C ALA A 14 -18.55 -19.97 3.37
N LEU A 15 -17.23 -20.16 3.43
CA LEU A 15 -16.24 -19.08 3.26
C LEU A 15 -16.34 -18.44 1.87
N GLY A 16 -16.49 -19.26 0.82
CA GLY A 16 -16.66 -18.80 -0.55
C GLY A 16 -17.90 -17.94 -0.74
N SER A 17 -19.01 -18.24 -0.05
CA SER A 17 -20.22 -17.42 -0.10
C SER A 17 -20.08 -16.07 0.61
N VAL A 18 -19.30 -16.00 1.69
CA VAL A 18 -18.96 -14.72 2.36
C VAL A 18 -18.07 -13.88 1.45
N PHE A 19 -17.04 -14.49 0.86
CA PHE A 19 -16.18 -13.82 -0.11
C PHE A 19 -16.97 -13.33 -1.34
N TRP A 20 -17.95 -14.11 -1.81
CA TRP A 20 -18.81 -13.72 -2.92
C TRP A 20 -19.60 -12.43 -2.65
N VAL A 21 -20.29 -12.32 -1.51
CA VAL A 21 -21.07 -11.11 -1.19
C VAL A 21 -20.18 -9.89 -0.94
N GLU A 22 -18.96 -10.11 -0.45
CA GLU A 22 -17.93 -9.07 -0.31
C GLU A 22 -17.43 -8.57 -1.67
N LEU A 23 -17.17 -9.47 -2.61
CA LEU A 23 -16.84 -9.11 -3.99
C LEU A 23 -17.98 -8.30 -4.63
N VAL A 24 -19.24 -8.71 -4.41
CA VAL A 24 -20.41 -7.96 -4.89
C VAL A 24 -20.44 -6.55 -4.31
N ARG A 25 -20.19 -6.39 -3.01
CA ARG A 25 -20.15 -5.08 -2.36
C ARG A 25 -19.07 -4.18 -2.96
N ASP A 26 -17.84 -4.68 -3.06
CA ASP A 26 -16.73 -3.91 -3.61
C ASP A 26 -17.00 -3.51 -5.07
N LEU A 27 -17.57 -4.41 -5.89
CA LEU A 27 -17.97 -4.08 -7.26
C LEU A 27 -19.12 -3.06 -7.33
N TYR A 28 -20.09 -3.14 -6.43
CA TYR A 28 -21.14 -2.13 -6.29
C TYR A 28 -20.55 -0.76 -5.96
N HIS A 29 -19.59 -0.71 -5.04
CA HIS A 29 -18.92 0.51 -4.66
C HIS A 29 -18.07 1.10 -5.81
N VAL A 30 -17.31 0.27 -6.54
CA VAL A 30 -16.62 0.70 -7.78
C VAL A 30 -17.63 1.28 -8.77
N LEU A 31 -18.76 0.59 -9.00
CA LEU A 31 -19.80 1.08 -9.89
C LEU A 31 -20.39 2.42 -9.43
N ALA A 32 -20.47 2.67 -8.11
CA ALA A 32 -20.93 3.95 -7.57
C ALA A 32 -20.05 5.13 -8.01
N HIS A 33 -18.74 4.91 -8.22
CA HIS A 33 -17.83 5.94 -8.73
C HIS A 33 -17.84 6.09 -10.25
N LEU A 34 -18.42 5.13 -10.98
CA LEU A 34 -18.45 5.11 -12.44
C LEU A 34 -19.84 5.43 -13.03
N TRP A 35 -20.91 5.21 -12.27
CA TRP A 35 -22.28 5.29 -12.77
C TRP A 35 -23.17 6.17 -11.87
N ALA A 36 -23.63 7.28 -12.44
CA ALA A 36 -24.30 8.36 -11.71
C ALA A 36 -25.50 7.95 -10.83
N PRO A 37 -26.41 7.04 -11.23
CA PRO A 37 -27.53 6.63 -10.38
C PRO A 37 -27.09 6.02 -9.05
N VAL A 38 -26.07 5.16 -9.07
CA VAL A 38 -25.49 4.57 -7.85
C VAL A 38 -24.61 5.59 -7.13
N GLY A 39 -23.88 6.42 -7.87
CA GLY A 39 -23.05 7.48 -7.31
C GLY A 39 -23.83 8.53 -6.50
N GLN A 40 -25.09 8.82 -6.85
CA GLN A 40 -25.94 9.72 -6.06
C GLN A 40 -26.27 9.17 -4.67
N LEU A 41 -26.42 7.84 -4.57
CA LEU A 41 -26.64 7.13 -3.32
C LEU A 41 -25.35 7.13 -2.48
N HIS A 42 -24.24 6.72 -3.10
CA HIS A 42 -22.92 6.69 -2.47
C HIS A 42 -22.40 8.06 -2.02
N ALA A 43 -22.77 9.14 -2.73
CA ALA A 43 -22.42 10.49 -2.30
C ALA A 43 -22.93 10.83 -0.89
N TRP A 44 -23.97 10.15 -0.38
CA TRP A 44 -24.37 10.30 1.02
C TRP A 44 -23.30 9.81 1.98
N HIS A 45 -22.63 8.70 1.69
CA HIS A 45 -21.53 8.15 2.50
C HIS A 45 -20.42 9.20 2.70
N HIS A 46 -20.00 9.85 1.62
CA HIS A 46 -18.95 10.88 1.67
C HIS A 46 -19.35 12.20 2.36
N ARG A 47 -20.65 12.45 2.56
CA ARG A 47 -21.14 13.66 3.24
C ARG A 47 -21.15 13.51 4.75
N VAL A 48 -21.04 12.28 5.27
CA VAL A 48 -21.27 12.00 6.69
C VAL A 48 -20.15 12.55 7.56
N PHE A 49 -18.89 12.43 7.14
CA PHE A 49 -17.77 12.58 8.05
C PHE A 49 -16.88 13.79 7.70
N ARG A 50 -16.40 14.45 8.75
CA ARG A 50 -15.27 15.38 8.67
C ARG A 50 -13.96 14.58 8.62
N ARG A 51 -12.84 15.26 8.35
CA ARG A 51 -11.51 14.61 8.25
C ARG A 51 -11.05 13.92 9.54
N ASP A 52 -11.57 14.27 10.69
CA ASP A 52 -11.31 13.61 11.98
C ASP A 52 -12.26 12.41 12.24
N LEU A 53 -13.06 12.03 11.24
CA LEU A 53 -14.10 11.02 11.27
C LEU A 53 -15.27 11.35 12.21
N THR A 54 -15.40 12.59 12.67
CA THR A 54 -16.60 13.00 13.39
C THR A 54 -17.77 13.19 12.42
N PRO A 55 -19.00 12.78 12.77
CA PRO A 55 -20.19 13.03 11.95
C PRO A 55 -20.44 14.54 11.81
N VAL A 56 -20.81 14.99 10.61
CA VAL A 56 -21.17 16.38 10.32
C VAL A 56 -22.47 16.77 11.04
N SER A 57 -23.45 15.86 11.05
CA SER A 57 -24.67 15.95 11.84
C SER A 57 -25.29 14.56 12.01
N GLU A 58 -26.06 14.37 13.08
CA GLU A 58 -26.80 13.13 13.31
C GLU A 58 -27.83 12.86 12.21
N GLU A 59 -28.49 13.92 11.70
CA GLU A 59 -29.49 13.78 10.64
C GLU A 59 -28.88 13.24 9.34
N ILE A 60 -27.75 13.81 8.91
CA ILE A 60 -27.04 13.35 7.70
C ILE A 60 -26.52 11.93 7.90
N TYR A 61 -25.96 11.63 9.08
CA TYR A 61 -25.50 10.29 9.44
C TYR A 61 -26.60 9.24 9.26
N ARG A 62 -27.77 9.48 9.87
CA ARG A 62 -28.91 8.57 9.79
C ARG A 62 -29.45 8.42 8.37
N LYS A 63 -29.56 9.53 7.62
CA LYS A 63 -30.00 9.51 6.22
C LYS A 63 -29.03 8.72 5.34
N ALA A 64 -27.73 8.85 5.57
CA ALA A 64 -26.74 8.15 4.75
C ALA A 64 -26.88 6.62 4.82
N HIS A 65 -27.24 6.05 5.97
CA HIS A 65 -27.49 4.61 6.04
C HIS A 65 -28.69 4.17 5.20
N TRP A 66 -29.76 4.97 5.13
CA TRP A 66 -30.91 4.67 4.29
C TRP A 66 -30.63 4.84 2.79
N TYR A 67 -29.83 5.83 2.43
CA TYR A 67 -29.52 6.12 1.03
C TYR A 67 -28.33 5.33 0.48
N ASN A 68 -27.40 4.87 1.32
CA ASN A 68 -26.21 4.14 0.87
C ASN A 68 -26.18 2.69 1.39
N ASP A 69 -26.03 2.53 2.70
CA ASP A 69 -25.68 1.24 3.30
C ASP A 69 -26.81 0.19 3.16
N VAL A 70 -28.08 0.60 3.29
CA VAL A 70 -29.24 -0.29 3.11
C VAL A 70 -29.35 -0.75 1.65
N PRO A 71 -29.36 0.13 0.62
CA PRO A 71 -29.32 -0.28 -0.78
C PRO A 71 -28.15 -1.21 -1.12
N GLU A 72 -26.95 -0.90 -0.65
CA GLU A 72 -25.77 -1.75 -0.87
C GLU A 72 -25.97 -3.15 -0.27
N ALA A 73 -26.40 -3.24 0.99
CA ALA A 73 -26.65 -4.51 1.66
C ALA A 73 -27.78 -5.32 1.00
N LEU A 74 -28.80 -4.66 0.43
CA LEU A 74 -29.85 -5.33 -0.34
C LEU A 74 -29.32 -5.91 -1.67
N VAL A 75 -28.40 -5.21 -2.34
CA VAL A 75 -27.71 -5.75 -3.53
C VAL A 75 -26.87 -6.96 -3.15
N MET A 76 -26.06 -6.87 -2.09
CA MET A 76 -25.31 -8.01 -1.56
C MET A 76 -26.22 -9.21 -1.27
N LEU A 77 -27.37 -8.99 -0.61
CA LEU A 77 -28.30 -10.04 -0.22
C LEU A 77 -28.94 -10.69 -1.44
N THR A 78 -29.33 -9.88 -2.43
CA THR A 78 -29.90 -10.36 -3.70
C THR A 78 -28.91 -11.27 -4.42
N PHE A 79 -27.67 -10.85 -4.59
CA PHE A 79 -26.65 -11.67 -5.26
C PHE A 79 -26.21 -12.87 -4.42
N GLY A 80 -26.27 -12.80 -3.09
CA GLY A 80 -26.09 -13.94 -2.19
C GLY A 80 -27.16 -15.01 -2.39
N LEU A 81 -28.43 -14.59 -2.47
CA LEU A 81 -29.57 -15.49 -2.72
C LEU A 81 -29.52 -16.08 -4.15
N LEU A 82 -29.10 -15.30 -5.15
CA LEU A 82 -28.88 -15.81 -6.52
C LEU A 82 -27.78 -16.86 -6.56
N PHE A 83 -26.66 -16.62 -5.87
CA PHE A 83 -25.58 -17.60 -5.75
C PHE A 83 -26.07 -18.88 -5.07
N TRP A 84 -26.84 -18.75 -3.98
CA TRP A 84 -27.46 -19.90 -3.34
C TRP A 84 -28.44 -20.65 -4.26
N GLY A 85 -29.29 -19.93 -5.00
CA GLY A 85 -30.20 -20.51 -6.00
C GLY A 85 -29.47 -21.26 -7.11
N LEU A 86 -28.31 -20.75 -7.56
CA LEU A 86 -27.43 -21.45 -8.50
C LEU A 86 -26.93 -22.77 -7.91
N LEU A 87 -26.48 -22.78 -6.66
CA LEU A 87 -26.03 -24.01 -5.99
C LEU A 87 -27.15 -25.05 -5.87
N LEU A 88 -28.39 -24.61 -5.60
CA LEU A 88 -29.57 -25.48 -5.61
C LEU A 88 -29.83 -26.05 -7.01
N SER A 89 -29.77 -25.22 -8.06
CA SER A 89 -29.98 -25.66 -9.45
C SER A 89 -28.94 -26.69 -9.92
N LEU A 90 -27.72 -26.58 -9.39
CA LEU A 90 -26.63 -27.53 -9.63
C LEU A 90 -26.68 -28.76 -8.71
N SER A 91 -27.73 -28.89 -7.90
CA SER A 91 -27.92 -30.01 -6.96
C SER A 91 -26.73 -30.23 -6.03
N VAL A 92 -26.05 -29.14 -5.61
CA VAL A 92 -24.92 -29.23 -4.69
C VAL A 92 -25.42 -29.74 -3.32
N PRO A 93 -24.95 -30.90 -2.81
CA PRO A 93 -25.51 -31.51 -1.59
C PRO A 93 -25.42 -30.62 -0.34
N THR A 94 -24.44 -29.72 -0.31
CA THR A 94 -24.18 -28.78 0.78
C THR A 94 -24.62 -27.35 0.46
N ALA A 95 -25.49 -27.15 -0.54
CA ALA A 95 -25.91 -25.82 -1.01
C ALA A 95 -26.37 -24.88 0.11
N TRP A 96 -27.02 -25.39 1.17
CA TRP A 96 -27.46 -24.61 2.32
C TRP A 96 -26.32 -23.85 3.02
N LEU A 97 -25.07 -24.34 2.95
CA LEU A 97 -23.90 -23.63 3.48
C LEU A 97 -23.58 -22.35 2.70
N GLY A 98 -24.06 -22.23 1.46
CA GLY A 98 -24.01 -20.98 0.69
C GLY A 98 -24.85 -19.85 1.30
N LEU A 99 -25.77 -20.14 2.22
CA LEU A 99 -26.52 -19.13 2.97
C LEU A 99 -25.66 -18.39 4.00
N ALA A 100 -24.44 -18.85 4.30
CA ALA A 100 -23.53 -18.16 5.21
C ALA A 100 -23.24 -16.72 4.74
N GLY A 101 -23.05 -16.48 3.44
CA GLY A 101 -22.92 -15.14 2.86
C GLY A 101 -24.18 -14.28 3.02
N CYS A 102 -25.37 -14.88 2.96
CA CYS A 102 -26.63 -14.17 3.22
C CYS A 102 -26.73 -13.78 4.71
N LEU A 103 -26.43 -14.70 5.62
CA LEU A 103 -26.41 -14.41 7.06
C LEU A 103 -25.39 -13.31 7.41
N TYR A 104 -24.21 -13.37 6.82
CA TYR A 104 -23.21 -12.31 6.91
C TYR A 104 -23.77 -10.96 6.43
N THR A 105 -24.40 -10.92 5.26
CA THR A 105 -25.01 -9.70 4.70
C THR A 105 -26.14 -9.15 5.59
N LEU A 106 -26.96 -10.02 6.17
CA LEU A 106 -28.02 -9.62 7.09
C LEU A 106 -27.48 -8.88 8.32
N SER A 107 -26.24 -9.16 8.76
CA SER A 107 -25.61 -8.38 9.83
C SER A 107 -25.34 -6.92 9.41
N PHE A 108 -24.89 -6.67 8.17
CA PHE A 108 -24.72 -5.32 7.62
C PHE A 108 -26.04 -4.61 7.41
N LEU A 109 -27.03 -5.30 6.85
CA LEU A 109 -28.37 -4.75 6.65
C LEU A 109 -29.01 -4.36 7.99
N GLY A 110 -28.95 -5.26 8.98
CA GLY A 110 -29.45 -4.99 10.32
C GLY A 110 -28.73 -3.82 11.00
N ALA A 111 -27.40 -3.76 10.89
CA ALA A 111 -26.61 -2.64 11.40
C ALA A 111 -26.94 -1.30 10.73
N ALA A 112 -27.10 -1.29 9.40
CA ALA A 112 -27.49 -0.09 8.64
C ALA A 112 -28.89 0.41 9.04
N ILE A 113 -29.87 -0.50 9.18
CA ILE A 113 -31.21 -0.16 9.67
C ILE A 113 -31.16 0.37 11.10
N ALA A 114 -30.43 -0.29 12.00
CA ALA A 114 -30.29 0.13 13.40
C ALA A 114 -29.70 1.54 13.51
N ARG A 115 -28.64 1.84 12.75
CA ARG A 115 -28.04 3.18 12.67
C ARG A 115 -28.98 4.20 12.03
N GLY A 116 -29.66 3.84 10.95
CA GLY A 116 -30.66 4.72 10.30
C GLY A 116 -31.85 5.07 11.20
N LEU A 117 -32.27 4.15 12.06
CA LEU A 117 -33.31 4.39 13.08
C LEU A 117 -32.82 5.23 14.26
N GLY A 118 -31.50 5.38 14.43
CA GLY A 118 -30.91 6.08 15.58
C GLY A 118 -30.96 5.26 16.87
N LEU A 119 -30.87 3.93 16.77
CA LEU A 119 -30.81 3.08 17.97
C LEU A 119 -29.55 3.39 18.79
N PRO A 120 -29.65 3.56 20.12
CA PRO A 120 -28.49 3.81 20.98
C PRO A 120 -27.41 2.73 20.80
N TYR A 121 -26.15 3.15 20.79
CA TYR A 121 -24.96 2.30 20.62
C TYR A 121 -24.83 1.56 19.28
N ALA A 122 -25.76 1.73 18.32
CA ALA A 122 -25.67 1.05 17.03
C ALA A 122 -24.46 1.51 16.20
N GLU A 123 -24.21 2.82 16.13
CA GLU A 123 -22.98 3.39 15.58
C GLU A 123 -21.77 2.74 16.25
N GLU A 124 -21.84 2.63 17.58
CA GLU A 124 -20.68 2.25 18.34
C GLU A 124 -20.20 0.82 18.08
N LEU A 125 -21.17 -0.08 17.93
CA LEU A 125 -20.93 -1.50 17.78
C LEU A 125 -20.64 -1.90 16.33
N THR A 126 -21.08 -1.09 15.36
CA THR A 126 -21.13 -1.53 13.96
C THR A 126 -20.35 -0.64 12.99
N ASP A 127 -20.13 0.63 13.33
CA ASP A 127 -19.42 1.59 12.46
C ASP A 127 -17.92 1.69 12.80
N LEU A 128 -17.25 0.54 12.82
CA LEU A 128 -15.89 0.42 13.35
C LEU A 128 -14.84 1.20 12.53
N THR A 129 -15.05 1.34 11.21
CA THR A 129 -14.11 2.00 10.30
C THR A 129 -14.20 3.53 10.30
N HIS A 130 -15.27 4.10 10.88
CA HIS A 130 -15.47 5.55 10.98
C HIS A 130 -15.34 6.09 12.40
N ARG A 131 -14.78 5.33 13.34
CA ARG A 131 -14.59 5.85 14.69
C ARG A 131 -13.60 7.02 14.71
N PRO A 132 -13.90 8.12 15.41
CA PRO A 132 -12.98 9.24 15.56
C PRO A 132 -11.78 8.87 16.46
N GLY A 133 -10.75 9.71 16.45
CA GLY A 133 -9.57 9.58 17.31
C GLY A 133 -8.29 9.16 16.56
N ALA A 134 -7.20 9.00 17.30
CA ALA A 134 -5.89 8.73 16.72
C ALA A 134 -5.83 7.40 15.94
N PHE A 135 -5.02 7.37 14.88
CA PHE A 135 -4.68 6.15 14.16
C PHE A 135 -3.50 5.47 14.84
N THR A 136 -3.78 4.34 15.49
CA THR A 136 -2.81 3.51 16.21
C THR A 136 -2.20 2.41 15.33
N GLU A 137 -2.76 2.18 14.15
CA GLU A 137 -2.36 1.13 13.22
C GLU A 137 -2.02 1.70 11.85
N LEU A 138 -1.26 0.94 11.07
CA LEU A 138 -1.05 1.22 9.65
C LEU A 138 -2.33 0.93 8.85
N PRO A 139 -2.53 1.56 7.67
CA PRO A 139 -3.52 1.12 6.70
C PRO A 139 -3.39 -0.37 6.42
N GLY A 140 -4.46 -1.11 6.69
CA GLY A 140 -4.46 -2.57 6.73
C GLY A 140 -4.04 -3.20 5.40
N ASP A 141 -3.32 -4.31 5.49
CA ASP A 141 -2.81 -5.02 4.31
C ASP A 141 -3.89 -5.90 3.68
N TRP A 142 -4.53 -6.77 4.46
CA TRP A 142 -5.56 -7.72 4.00
C TRP A 142 -6.99 -7.32 4.36
N TRP A 143 -7.13 -6.49 5.40
CA TRP A 143 -8.39 -6.05 5.96
C TRP A 143 -8.48 -4.53 5.93
N VAL A 144 -9.66 -4.02 5.62
CA VAL A 144 -9.97 -2.59 5.68
C VAL A 144 -10.12 -2.20 7.14
N ASN A 145 -9.22 -1.33 7.61
CA ASN A 145 -9.30 -0.72 8.94
C ASN A 145 -9.53 0.80 8.81
N ARG A 146 -9.68 1.48 9.96
CA ARG A 146 -9.93 2.93 10.04
C ARG A 146 -8.96 3.75 9.16
N PRO A 147 -7.61 3.61 9.30
CA PRO A 147 -6.66 4.29 8.43
C PRO A 147 -6.84 4.02 6.93
N TYR A 148 -7.18 2.79 6.52
CA TYR A 148 -7.40 2.43 5.12
C TYR A 148 -8.66 3.14 4.58
N HIS A 149 -9.78 3.01 5.29
CA HIS A 149 -11.06 3.58 4.89
C HIS A 149 -11.04 5.11 4.86
N TRP A 150 -10.27 5.73 5.75
CA TRP A 150 -10.04 7.18 5.73
C TRP A 150 -9.47 7.67 4.39
N ARG A 151 -8.58 6.88 3.77
CA ARG A 151 -7.97 7.25 2.48
C ARG A 151 -9.02 7.36 1.37
N HIS A 152 -10.03 6.48 1.39
CA HIS A 152 -11.15 6.55 0.46
C HIS A 152 -11.89 7.89 0.58
N HIS A 153 -12.28 8.28 1.80
CA HIS A 153 -13.02 9.53 2.02
C HIS A 153 -12.22 10.80 1.69
N PHE A 154 -10.96 10.85 2.13
CA PHE A 154 -10.24 12.12 2.27
C PHE A 154 -8.91 12.20 1.51
N GLU A 155 -8.39 11.07 1.02
CA GLU A 155 -7.19 11.07 0.19
C GLU A 155 -7.53 11.10 -1.30
N ASN A 156 -8.26 10.08 -1.78
CA ASN A 156 -8.74 10.00 -3.15
C ASN A 156 -9.98 9.10 -3.20
N GLN A 157 -11.13 9.69 -3.50
CA GLN A 157 -12.41 8.99 -3.63
C GLN A 157 -12.46 8.06 -4.87
N GLU A 158 -11.57 8.27 -5.85
CA GLU A 158 -11.39 7.37 -7.01
C GLU A 158 -10.40 6.22 -6.71
N ALA A 159 -10.23 5.83 -5.45
CA ALA A 159 -9.37 4.74 -4.99
C ALA A 159 -9.88 4.17 -3.65
N TYR A 160 -9.30 3.05 -3.20
CA TYR A 160 -9.59 2.43 -1.90
C TYR A 160 -11.08 2.01 -1.74
N TYR A 161 -11.63 1.31 -2.72
CA TYR A 161 -13.06 0.95 -2.79
C TYR A 161 -13.46 -0.21 -1.87
N CYS A 162 -12.52 -1.00 -1.36
CA CYS A 162 -12.84 -2.17 -0.57
C CYS A 162 -13.52 -1.82 0.76
N GLY A 163 -14.52 -2.60 1.18
CA GLY A 163 -15.20 -2.40 2.47
C GLY A 163 -14.69 -3.27 3.63
N THR A 164 -14.21 -4.50 3.37
CA THR A 164 -13.75 -5.46 4.40
C THR A 164 -12.41 -6.04 3.99
N PHE A 165 -12.31 -6.61 2.79
CA PHE A 165 -11.08 -7.21 2.27
C PHE A 165 -10.46 -6.31 1.21
N THR A 166 -9.18 -5.98 1.29
CA THR A 166 -8.51 -5.06 0.34
C THR A 166 -8.25 -5.67 -1.05
N LEU A 167 -8.74 -6.88 -1.33
CA LEU A 167 -8.33 -7.68 -2.47
C LEU A 167 -8.69 -7.04 -3.82
N VAL A 168 -9.91 -6.52 -3.97
CA VAL A 168 -10.36 -5.90 -5.23
C VAL A 168 -9.47 -4.71 -5.57
N ASP A 169 -9.17 -3.86 -4.58
CA ASP A 169 -8.26 -2.73 -4.74
C ASP A 169 -6.83 -3.16 -5.12
N LYS A 170 -6.34 -4.26 -4.53
CA LYS A 170 -5.03 -4.81 -4.89
C LYS A 170 -5.00 -5.38 -6.31
N LEU A 171 -6.09 -5.97 -6.80
CA LEU A 171 -6.15 -6.46 -8.18
C LEU A 171 -6.19 -5.30 -9.19
N MET A 172 -7.04 -4.31 -8.90
CA MET A 172 -7.25 -3.12 -9.74
C MET A 172 -6.06 -2.13 -9.70
N GLY A 173 -5.23 -2.18 -8.66
CA GLY A 173 -4.16 -1.20 -8.47
C GLY A 173 -4.68 0.14 -7.96
N THR A 174 -5.66 0.08 -7.07
CA THR A 174 -6.31 1.21 -6.37
C THR A 174 -6.09 1.17 -4.86
N ALA A 175 -5.30 0.20 -4.37
CA ALA A 175 -4.93 0.07 -2.95
C ALA A 175 -3.87 1.08 -2.48
N LEU A 176 -3.28 1.84 -3.40
CA LEU A 176 -2.52 3.06 -3.14
C LEU A 176 -2.71 4.04 -4.30
N SER A 177 -3.26 5.21 -4.00
CA SER A 177 -3.36 6.33 -4.95
C SER A 177 -2.01 7.01 -5.12
N ILE A 178 -1.57 7.21 -6.36
CA ILE A 178 -0.37 8.00 -6.69
C ILE A 178 -0.74 9.43 -7.14
N LYS A 179 -1.93 9.57 -7.73
CA LYS A 179 -2.46 10.82 -8.27
C LYS A 179 -2.47 11.91 -7.19
N GLY A 180 -1.84 13.05 -7.48
CA GLY A 180 -1.80 14.21 -6.62
C GLY A 180 -0.82 14.14 -5.44
N LYS A 181 -0.20 13.00 -5.16
CA LYS A 181 0.81 12.87 -4.10
C LYS A 181 2.11 13.56 -4.47
N ARG A 182 2.79 14.15 -3.49
CA ARG A 182 4.16 14.66 -3.62
C ARG A 182 5.14 13.54 -3.32
N ILE A 183 5.94 13.16 -4.31
CA ILE A 183 6.81 11.99 -4.21
C ILE A 183 8.25 12.40 -4.51
N ALA A 184 9.13 12.28 -3.52
CA ALA A 184 10.53 12.65 -3.64
C ALA A 184 11.41 11.41 -3.87
N VAL A 185 12.36 11.48 -4.81
CA VAL A 185 13.22 10.36 -5.17
C VAL A 185 14.69 10.75 -4.99
N THR A 186 15.45 10.02 -4.17
CA THR A 186 16.91 10.20 -4.04
C THR A 186 17.67 9.45 -5.13
N GLY A 187 18.89 9.89 -5.44
CA GLY A 187 19.63 9.36 -6.59
C GLY A 187 18.89 9.64 -7.89
N ALA A 188 18.16 10.78 -7.94
CA ALA A 188 17.25 11.15 -9.01
C ALA A 188 17.92 11.24 -10.39
N SER A 189 19.20 11.62 -10.44
CA SER A 189 19.97 11.72 -11.68
C SER A 189 20.37 10.36 -12.26
N GLY A 190 20.35 9.30 -11.44
CA GLY A 190 20.69 7.94 -11.87
C GLY A 190 19.63 7.31 -12.76
N THR A 191 20.00 6.22 -13.44
CA THR A 191 19.13 5.55 -14.44
C THR A 191 17.76 5.15 -13.87
N LEU A 192 17.73 4.53 -12.68
CA LEU A 192 16.47 4.17 -12.03
C LEU A 192 15.75 5.38 -11.43
N GLY A 193 16.48 6.36 -10.90
CA GLY A 193 15.90 7.59 -10.36
C GLY A 193 15.08 8.35 -11.40
N ARG A 194 15.65 8.55 -12.60
CA ARG A 194 14.96 9.18 -13.74
C ARG A 194 13.75 8.36 -14.18
N ALA A 195 13.89 7.03 -14.29
CA ALA A 195 12.79 6.15 -14.67
C ALA A 195 11.62 6.19 -13.66
N LEU A 196 11.92 6.20 -12.36
CA LEU A 196 10.92 6.34 -11.30
C LEU A 196 10.21 7.69 -11.38
N LEU A 197 10.96 8.80 -11.53
CA LEU A 197 10.37 10.14 -11.66
C LEU A 197 9.42 10.23 -12.86
N THR A 198 9.80 9.64 -14.00
CA THR A 198 8.95 9.55 -15.19
C THR A 198 7.67 8.77 -14.92
N GLU A 199 7.76 7.54 -14.40
CA GLU A 199 6.58 6.69 -14.14
C GLU A 199 5.66 7.30 -13.07
N LEU A 200 6.22 7.90 -12.02
CA LEU A 200 5.45 8.59 -10.98
C LEU A 200 4.72 9.82 -11.54
N HIS A 201 5.39 10.62 -12.37
CA HIS A 201 4.78 11.76 -13.05
C HIS A 201 3.63 11.32 -13.97
N GLN A 202 3.83 10.28 -14.77
CA GLN A 202 2.79 9.70 -15.63
C GLN A 202 1.60 9.14 -14.82
N ALA A 203 1.85 8.65 -13.60
CA ALA A 203 0.81 8.23 -12.66
C ALA A 203 0.11 9.41 -11.95
N GLY A 204 0.43 10.66 -12.30
CA GLY A 204 -0.19 11.87 -11.77
C GLY A 204 0.42 12.39 -10.47
N ALA A 205 1.61 11.92 -10.08
CA ALA A 205 2.32 12.44 -8.92
C ALA A 205 2.98 13.80 -9.20
N LYS A 206 3.12 14.59 -8.14
CA LYS A 206 4.01 15.76 -8.10
C LYS A 206 5.42 15.27 -7.73
N ALA A 207 6.14 14.78 -8.72
CA ALA A 207 7.48 14.19 -8.55
C ALA A 207 8.54 15.25 -8.22
N ILE A 208 9.43 14.96 -7.27
CA ILE A 208 10.51 15.84 -6.78
C ILE A 208 11.83 15.06 -6.87
N ALA A 209 12.81 15.64 -7.55
CA ALA A 209 14.14 15.07 -7.71
C ALA A 209 15.05 15.49 -6.55
N LEU A 210 15.56 14.52 -5.76
CA LEU A 210 16.62 14.75 -4.77
C LEU A 210 17.94 14.20 -5.34
N THR A 211 18.89 15.08 -5.60
CA THR A 211 20.13 14.75 -6.31
C THR A 211 21.34 15.43 -5.67
N SER A 212 22.54 14.89 -5.86
CA SER A 212 23.79 15.58 -5.51
C SER A 212 24.33 16.46 -6.64
N SER A 213 23.70 16.42 -7.81
CA SER A 213 24.03 17.31 -8.93
C SER A 213 23.48 18.72 -8.67
N SER A 214 24.21 19.74 -9.13
CA SER A 214 23.74 21.12 -9.21
C SER A 214 22.84 21.38 -10.42
N GLU A 215 22.77 20.44 -11.37
CA GLU A 215 21.94 20.56 -12.56
C GLU A 215 20.46 20.32 -12.23
N SER A 216 19.58 21.13 -12.83
CA SER A 216 18.14 20.88 -12.81
C SER A 216 17.80 19.63 -13.63
N LEU A 217 16.92 18.78 -13.11
CA LEU A 217 16.48 17.58 -13.82
C LEU A 217 15.21 17.84 -14.64
N SER A 218 15.19 17.30 -15.84
CA SER A 218 13.99 17.13 -16.67
C SER A 218 13.73 15.65 -16.95
N ILE A 219 12.47 15.31 -17.23
CA ILE A 219 12.05 14.00 -17.73
C ILE A 219 11.40 14.14 -19.10
N GLY A 220 11.69 13.19 -19.99
CA GLY A 220 11.09 13.17 -21.33
C GLY A 220 9.70 12.53 -21.30
N ILE A 221 8.67 13.29 -21.63
CA ILE A 221 7.27 12.86 -21.76
C ILE A 221 6.77 13.23 -23.15
N HIS A 222 6.33 12.26 -23.95
CA HIS A 222 5.81 12.51 -25.31
C HIS A 222 6.71 13.44 -26.17
N GLN A 223 8.03 13.21 -26.14
CA GLN A 223 9.05 14.02 -26.84
C GLN A 223 9.20 15.47 -26.34
N GLN A 224 8.63 15.81 -25.19
CA GLN A 224 8.82 17.09 -24.50
C GLN A 224 9.61 16.88 -23.22
N ASP A 225 10.54 17.79 -22.93
CA ASP A 225 11.25 17.82 -21.66
C ASP A 225 10.43 18.57 -20.63
N VAL A 226 10.01 17.85 -19.59
CA VAL A 226 9.26 18.41 -18.46
C VAL A 226 10.24 18.65 -17.32
N PRO A 227 10.46 19.91 -16.90
CA PRO A 227 11.33 20.21 -15.77
C PRO A 227 10.71 19.71 -14.47
N LEU A 228 11.55 19.18 -13.57
CA LEU A 228 11.13 18.70 -12.27
C LEU A 228 11.62 19.64 -11.15
N PRO A 229 10.82 19.86 -10.09
CA PRO A 229 11.33 20.40 -8.84
C PRO A 229 12.55 19.58 -8.39
N THR A 230 13.71 20.22 -8.39
CA THR A 230 15.00 19.59 -8.10
C THR A 230 15.58 20.22 -6.86
N VAL A 231 15.96 19.38 -5.89
CA VAL A 231 16.62 19.79 -4.65
C VAL A 231 17.98 19.12 -4.59
N THR A 232 19.02 19.96 -4.56
CA THR A 232 20.39 19.51 -4.42
C THR A 232 20.69 19.22 -2.95
N TRP A 233 21.32 18.08 -2.66
CA TRP A 233 21.72 17.67 -1.31
C TRP A 233 22.95 16.75 -1.37
N GLN A 234 23.59 16.49 -0.24
CA GLN A 234 24.75 15.61 -0.15
C GLN A 234 24.67 14.67 1.05
N ILE A 235 25.37 13.54 0.94
CA ILE A 235 25.53 12.60 2.07
C ILE A 235 26.19 13.33 3.25
N GLY A 236 25.64 13.14 4.44
CA GLY A 236 26.05 13.85 5.66
C GLY A 236 25.32 15.18 5.89
N ALA A 237 24.55 15.66 4.90
CA ALA A 237 23.71 16.85 5.00
C ALA A 237 22.21 16.48 4.87
N GLU A 238 21.81 15.29 5.33
CA GLU A 238 20.41 14.84 5.22
C GLU A 238 19.46 15.81 5.91
N ALA A 239 19.87 16.41 7.03
CA ALA A 239 19.07 17.35 7.81
C ALA A 239 18.56 18.56 7.00
N ASP A 240 19.30 19.00 6.00
CA ASP A 240 18.94 20.14 5.14
C ASP A 240 17.66 19.86 4.31
N LEU A 241 17.28 18.58 4.16
CA LEU A 241 16.08 18.18 3.46
C LEU A 241 14.80 18.28 4.30
N LEU A 242 14.88 18.58 5.60
CA LEU A 242 13.74 18.54 6.53
C LEU A 242 12.50 19.29 6.02
N ASP A 243 12.67 20.55 5.60
CA ASP A 243 11.54 21.37 5.16
C ASP A 243 10.94 20.92 3.81
N THR A 244 11.74 20.25 2.98
CA THR A 244 11.24 19.57 1.78
C THR A 244 10.44 18.33 2.20
N LEU A 245 10.98 17.51 3.10
CA LEU A 245 10.41 16.25 3.55
C LEU A 245 9.07 16.40 4.30
N LYS A 246 8.88 17.49 5.06
CA LYS A 246 7.57 17.81 5.67
C LYS A 246 6.44 17.80 4.65
N LYS A 247 6.71 18.30 3.43
CA LYS A 247 5.73 18.45 2.34
C LYS A 247 5.54 17.19 1.49
N VAL A 248 6.39 16.19 1.66
CA VAL A 248 6.41 14.95 0.86
C VAL A 248 5.45 13.93 1.45
N ASP A 249 4.65 13.32 0.59
CA ASP A 249 3.83 12.16 0.93
C ASP A 249 4.70 10.88 0.83
N ILE A 250 5.41 10.65 -0.27
CA ILE A 250 6.21 9.41 -0.42
C ILE A 250 7.69 9.73 -0.65
N LEU A 251 8.56 9.17 0.19
CA LEU A 251 10.01 9.27 0.02
C LEU A 251 10.57 7.96 -0.56
N VAL A 252 11.17 8.04 -1.75
CA VAL A 252 11.85 6.93 -2.41
C VAL A 252 13.36 7.05 -2.18
N LEU A 253 13.86 6.13 -1.38
CA LEU A 253 15.23 5.96 -0.95
C LEU A 253 15.98 5.07 -1.95
N ASN A 254 16.57 5.69 -2.97
CA ASN A 254 17.13 5.00 -4.14
C ASN A 254 18.62 5.28 -4.41
N HIS A 255 19.21 6.32 -3.82
CA HIS A 255 20.65 6.59 -4.00
C HIS A 255 21.53 5.40 -3.57
N GLY A 256 22.66 5.24 -4.25
CA GLY A 256 23.60 4.17 -3.94
C GLY A 256 24.80 4.15 -4.87
N ILE A 257 25.81 3.36 -4.50
CA ILE A 257 27.04 3.14 -5.25
C ILE A 257 27.41 1.65 -5.28
N ASN A 258 28.28 1.30 -6.22
CA ASN A 258 28.90 -0.02 -6.32
C ASN A 258 30.41 0.19 -6.48
N VAL A 259 31.19 -0.25 -5.50
CA VAL A 259 32.66 -0.16 -5.53
C VAL A 259 33.31 -1.38 -6.20
N HIS A 260 32.51 -2.28 -6.76
CA HIS A 260 32.96 -3.46 -7.49
C HIS A 260 33.93 -4.32 -6.67
N GLY A 261 35.13 -4.57 -7.21
CA GLY A 261 36.16 -5.38 -6.57
C GLY A 261 37.00 -4.65 -5.52
N ASP A 262 36.80 -3.35 -5.31
CA ASP A 262 37.55 -2.58 -4.34
C ASP A 262 37.19 -3.02 -2.91
N ARG A 263 38.21 -3.30 -2.11
CA ARG A 263 38.11 -3.78 -0.72
C ARG A 263 38.95 -2.93 0.24
N THR A 264 39.41 -1.77 -0.21
CA THR A 264 40.11 -0.82 0.65
C THR A 264 39.21 -0.39 1.82
N PRO A 265 39.78 -0.04 2.99
CA PRO A 265 39.00 0.51 4.10
C PRO A 265 38.10 1.68 3.65
N GLU A 266 38.62 2.56 2.80
CA GLU A 266 37.91 3.70 2.24
C GLU A 266 36.68 3.27 1.43
N ALA A 267 36.81 2.23 0.58
CA ALA A 267 35.69 1.68 -0.18
C ALA A 267 34.63 1.01 0.73
N ILE A 268 35.06 0.34 1.82
CA ILE A 268 34.15 -0.22 2.82
C ILE A 268 33.33 0.90 3.47
N HIS A 269 34.00 1.90 4.04
CA HIS A 269 33.35 3.03 4.70
C HIS A 269 32.40 3.76 3.75
N LYS A 270 32.86 4.04 2.52
CA LYS A 270 32.04 4.71 1.51
C LYS A 270 30.82 3.89 1.10
N SER A 271 30.95 2.57 0.93
CA SER A 271 29.83 1.70 0.57
C SER A 271 28.76 1.72 1.66
N TYR A 272 29.13 1.55 2.93
CA TYR A 272 28.18 1.58 4.05
C TYR A 272 27.59 2.98 4.28
N GLU A 273 28.41 4.02 4.21
CA GLU A 273 27.95 5.39 4.42
C GLU A 273 26.86 5.78 3.42
N ILE A 274 27.04 5.44 2.14
CA ILE A 274 26.10 5.81 1.08
C ILE A 274 24.93 4.82 1.00
N ASN A 275 25.20 3.52 0.95
CA ASN A 275 24.15 2.53 0.70
C ASN A 275 23.34 2.20 1.96
N THR A 276 23.84 2.51 3.16
CA THR A 276 23.23 2.07 4.42
C THR A 276 22.95 3.24 5.36
N PHE A 277 23.96 3.99 5.81
CA PHE A 277 23.79 4.98 6.89
C PHE A 277 23.07 6.25 6.43
N SER A 278 23.38 6.78 5.26
CA SER A 278 22.64 7.90 4.64
C SER A 278 21.15 7.58 4.48
N GLN A 279 20.84 6.37 4.02
CA GLN A 279 19.45 5.88 3.89
C GLN A 279 18.74 5.83 5.24
N GLN A 280 19.42 5.32 6.28
CA GLN A 280 18.89 5.24 7.64
C GLN A 280 18.62 6.63 8.22
N ARG A 281 19.55 7.59 8.05
CA ARG A 281 19.38 8.97 8.51
C ARG A 281 18.21 9.67 7.81
N LEU A 282 18.08 9.51 6.49
CA LEU A 282 16.91 10.05 5.76
C LEU A 282 15.60 9.40 6.20
N MET A 283 15.61 8.10 6.49
CA MET A 283 14.43 7.41 7.00
C MET A 283 14.02 8.00 8.35
N ALA A 284 14.96 8.14 9.29
CA ALA A 284 14.71 8.74 10.60
C ALA A 284 14.22 10.19 10.47
N LEU A 285 14.82 10.99 9.58
CA LEU A 285 14.40 12.36 9.31
C LEU A 285 13.00 12.45 8.71
N PHE A 286 12.63 11.54 7.81
CA PHE A 286 11.28 11.53 7.24
C PHE A 286 10.24 11.08 8.27
N LEU A 287 10.57 10.08 9.10
CA LEU A 287 9.71 9.61 10.18
C LEU A 287 9.44 10.70 11.23
N SER A 288 10.40 11.58 11.51
CA SER A 288 10.19 12.71 12.42
C SER A 288 9.21 13.76 11.89
N THR A 289 8.83 13.70 10.60
CA THR A 289 7.80 14.58 10.00
C THR A 289 6.38 14.02 10.14
N VAL A 290 6.19 12.87 10.78
CA VAL A 290 4.87 12.24 10.96
C VAL A 290 4.24 12.76 12.25
N GLU A 291 3.35 13.74 12.13
CA GLU A 291 2.72 14.41 13.29
C GLU A 291 1.23 14.10 13.40
N THR A 292 0.54 13.95 12.27
CA THR A 292 -0.93 13.85 12.23
C THR A 292 -1.45 12.50 11.75
N ASN A 293 -2.74 12.22 11.97
CA ASN A 293 -3.44 11.08 11.35
C ASN A 293 -3.30 11.10 9.83
N GLN A 294 -3.36 12.29 9.22
CA GLN A 294 -3.19 12.45 7.79
C GLN A 294 -1.78 12.04 7.34
N ASP A 295 -0.74 12.35 8.13
CA ASP A 295 0.61 11.90 7.84
C ASP A 295 0.75 10.38 7.95
N ARG A 296 0.20 9.80 9.03
CA ARG A 296 0.21 8.34 9.27
C ARG A 296 -0.38 7.52 8.13
N VAL A 297 -1.40 8.06 7.45
CA VAL A 297 -2.05 7.37 6.32
C VAL A 297 -1.49 7.76 4.96
N ARG A 298 -1.05 9.00 4.76
CA ARG A 298 -0.58 9.44 3.44
C ARG A 298 0.89 9.16 3.22
N LYS A 299 1.70 9.24 4.27
CA LYS A 299 3.15 9.13 4.15
C LYS A 299 3.60 7.69 3.98
N GLU A 300 4.57 7.47 3.09
CA GLU A 300 5.23 6.17 2.94
C GLU A 300 6.73 6.33 2.61
N ILE A 301 7.54 5.32 2.92
CA ILE A 301 8.96 5.26 2.52
C ILE A 301 9.16 4.05 1.63
N TRP A 302 9.79 4.20 0.49
CA TRP A 302 10.14 3.09 -0.41
C TRP A 302 11.66 2.97 -0.49
N VAL A 303 12.21 1.88 0.02
CA VAL A 303 13.66 1.68 0.14
C VAL A 303 14.17 0.73 -0.92
N ASN A 304 15.06 1.20 -1.78
CA ASN A 304 15.75 0.37 -2.76
C ASN A 304 16.82 -0.47 -2.06
N THR A 305 16.47 -1.72 -1.73
CA THR A 305 17.42 -2.70 -1.20
C THR A 305 18.08 -3.42 -2.37
N SER A 306 17.95 -4.74 -2.49
CA SER A 306 18.42 -5.54 -3.63
C SER A 306 18.02 -7.00 -3.43
N GLU A 307 17.93 -7.78 -4.51
CA GLU A 307 17.94 -9.25 -4.42
C GLU A 307 19.17 -9.81 -3.69
N ALA A 308 20.23 -9.01 -3.56
CA ALA A 308 21.42 -9.31 -2.78
C ALA A 308 21.11 -9.73 -1.33
N GLU A 309 19.94 -9.35 -0.79
CA GLU A 309 19.48 -9.80 0.53
C GLU A 309 19.40 -11.32 0.67
N VAL A 310 19.14 -12.05 -0.42
CA VAL A 310 18.98 -13.52 -0.42
C VAL A 310 19.72 -14.23 -1.55
N SER A 311 20.46 -13.50 -2.39
CA SER A 311 21.19 -14.06 -3.53
C SER A 311 22.52 -13.33 -3.72
N PRO A 312 23.52 -13.94 -4.38
CA PRO A 312 24.75 -13.25 -4.73
C PRO A 312 24.50 -12.24 -5.86
N ALA A 313 25.08 -11.06 -5.75
CA ALA A 313 25.11 -10.03 -6.80
C ALA A 313 26.50 -9.94 -7.48
N VAL A 314 27.45 -10.78 -7.04
CA VAL A 314 28.85 -10.81 -7.52
C VAL A 314 29.55 -9.46 -7.29
N SER A 315 29.16 -8.76 -6.22
CA SER A 315 29.80 -7.53 -5.76
C SER A 315 29.81 -7.50 -4.22
N PRO A 316 30.89 -7.99 -3.58
CA PRO A 316 30.88 -8.27 -2.14
C PRO A 316 30.49 -7.08 -1.26
N LEU A 317 31.10 -5.90 -1.44
CA LEU A 317 30.80 -4.74 -0.60
C LEU A 317 29.42 -4.14 -0.88
N TYR A 318 28.94 -4.22 -2.13
CA TYR A 318 27.57 -3.85 -2.47
C TYR A 318 26.58 -4.77 -1.75
N GLU A 319 26.79 -6.08 -1.81
CA GLU A 319 25.94 -7.06 -1.15
C GLU A 319 25.91 -6.88 0.37
N LEU A 320 27.07 -6.70 1.01
CA LEU A 320 27.15 -6.47 2.45
C LEU A 320 26.38 -5.22 2.86
N SER A 321 26.59 -4.09 2.17
CA SER A 321 25.88 -2.84 2.47
C SER A 321 24.37 -2.92 2.23
N LYS A 322 23.93 -3.63 1.17
CA LYS A 322 22.49 -3.83 0.86
C LYS A 322 21.81 -4.82 1.79
N ARG A 323 22.49 -5.87 2.24
CA ARG A 323 22.01 -6.77 3.30
C ARG A 323 21.81 -6.01 4.61
N ALA A 324 22.83 -5.24 5.02
CA ALA A 324 22.75 -4.40 6.21
C ALA A 324 21.59 -3.39 6.13
N LEU A 325 21.42 -2.70 4.99
CA LEU A 325 20.27 -1.82 4.76
C LEU A 325 18.94 -2.59 4.88
N GLY A 326 18.84 -3.76 4.25
CA GLY A 326 17.67 -4.60 4.29
C GLY A 326 17.25 -4.95 5.72
N ASP A 327 18.20 -5.37 6.55
CA ASP A 327 17.93 -5.73 7.94
C ASP A 327 17.57 -4.50 8.80
N LEU A 328 18.24 -3.36 8.60
CA LEU A 328 17.87 -2.10 9.27
C LEU A 328 16.44 -1.66 8.93
N VAL A 329 16.03 -1.78 7.67
CA VAL A 329 14.65 -1.50 7.25
C VAL A 329 13.65 -2.46 7.90
N THR A 330 13.99 -3.75 8.01
CA THR A 330 13.13 -4.72 8.70
C THR A 330 13.00 -4.39 10.19
N LEU A 331 14.08 -3.97 10.83
CA LEU A 331 14.05 -3.53 12.22
C LEU A 331 13.19 -2.28 12.41
N GLN A 332 13.38 -1.24 11.58
CA GLN A 332 12.62 0.01 11.68
C GLN A 332 11.12 -0.16 11.37
N ARG A 333 10.74 -1.16 10.58
CA ARG A 333 9.34 -1.49 10.30
C ARG A 333 8.54 -1.94 11.52
N LEU A 334 9.19 -2.45 12.56
CA LEU A 334 8.49 -2.99 13.73
C LEU A 334 7.65 -1.92 14.44
N ASP A 335 8.16 -0.68 14.49
CA ASP A 335 7.55 0.43 15.22
C ASP A 335 7.22 1.64 14.32
N ALA A 336 7.30 1.47 12.99
CA ALA A 336 7.07 2.57 12.07
C ALA A 336 5.61 3.07 12.12
N PRO A 337 5.36 4.38 12.31
CA PRO A 337 4.02 4.96 12.29
C PRO A 337 3.42 5.07 10.88
N ILE A 338 4.21 4.76 9.85
CA ILE A 338 3.85 4.81 8.44
C ILE A 338 4.35 3.57 7.70
N VAL A 339 3.82 3.35 6.51
CA VAL A 339 4.19 2.24 5.66
C VAL A 339 5.62 2.41 5.15
N ILE A 340 6.45 1.37 5.33
CA ILE A 340 7.78 1.27 4.73
C ILE A 340 7.80 0.09 3.75
N ARG A 341 8.05 0.34 2.47
CA ARG A 341 8.16 -0.66 1.41
C ARG A 341 9.63 -0.97 1.11
N LYS A 342 9.95 -2.24 0.88
CA LYS A 342 11.24 -2.66 0.34
C LYS A 342 11.09 -2.89 -1.15
N LEU A 343 12.05 -2.40 -1.93
CA LEU A 343 12.17 -2.64 -3.36
C LEU A 343 13.35 -3.61 -3.55
N ILE A 344 13.03 -4.87 -3.78
CA ILE A 344 13.98 -5.97 -3.92
C ILE A 344 14.26 -6.15 -5.40
N LEU A 345 15.28 -5.45 -5.88
CA LEU A 345 15.57 -5.33 -7.31
C LEU A 345 16.68 -6.29 -7.74
N GLY A 346 16.42 -6.99 -8.84
CA GLY A 346 17.41 -7.77 -9.57
C GLY A 346 18.20 -6.95 -10.59
N PRO A 347 18.96 -7.59 -11.48
CA PRO A 347 19.92 -6.91 -12.34
C PRO A 347 19.23 -6.10 -13.45
N PHE A 348 19.24 -4.77 -13.31
CA PHE A 348 18.81 -3.85 -14.36
C PHE A 348 19.98 -3.01 -14.87
N LYS A 349 19.93 -2.64 -16.15
CA LYS A 349 20.97 -1.89 -16.82
C LYS A 349 21.08 -0.49 -16.23
N SER A 350 22.26 -0.14 -15.71
CA SER A 350 22.56 1.16 -15.14
C SER A 350 24.07 1.41 -15.10
N ALA A 351 24.50 2.61 -14.71
CA ALA A 351 25.93 2.89 -14.47
C ALA A 351 26.53 1.97 -13.39
N LEU A 352 25.74 1.57 -12.39
CA LEU A 352 26.16 0.66 -11.31
C LEU A 352 26.20 -0.82 -11.74
N ASN A 353 25.48 -1.16 -12.82
CA ASN A 353 25.41 -2.50 -13.37
C ASN A 353 25.23 -2.45 -14.91
N PRO A 354 26.33 -2.27 -15.66
CA PRO A 354 26.27 -2.16 -17.13
C PRO A 354 25.75 -3.42 -17.84
N VAL A 355 25.91 -4.59 -17.20
CA VAL A 355 25.51 -5.92 -17.71
C VAL A 355 24.09 -6.33 -17.28
N GLY A 356 23.34 -5.44 -16.62
CA GLY A 356 21.98 -5.72 -16.20
C GLY A 356 21.04 -6.03 -17.38
N VAL A 357 20.14 -6.99 -17.17
CA VAL A 357 19.28 -7.53 -18.24
C VAL A 357 17.92 -6.83 -18.35
N MET A 358 17.43 -6.25 -17.25
CA MET A 358 16.17 -5.51 -17.24
C MET A 358 16.41 -4.03 -17.56
N SER A 359 15.42 -3.34 -18.16
CA SER A 359 15.49 -1.89 -18.34
C SER A 359 15.00 -1.15 -17.09
N ALA A 360 15.59 -0.01 -16.78
CA ALA A 360 15.16 0.81 -15.64
C ALA A 360 13.70 1.28 -15.75
N ASN A 361 13.21 1.58 -16.97
CA ASN A 361 11.81 1.94 -17.21
C ASN A 361 10.85 0.80 -16.84
N TRP A 362 11.17 -0.43 -17.26
CA TRP A 362 10.36 -1.59 -16.89
C TRP A 362 10.38 -1.83 -15.38
N VAL A 363 11.54 -1.71 -14.75
CA VAL A 363 11.67 -1.85 -13.30
C VAL A 363 10.85 -0.78 -12.56
N ALA A 364 10.96 0.49 -12.94
CA ALA A 364 10.18 1.58 -12.36
C ALA A 364 8.67 1.36 -12.50
N LYS A 365 8.20 0.93 -13.70
CA LYS A 365 6.80 0.59 -13.94
C LYS A 365 6.31 -0.54 -13.03
N ARG A 366 7.13 -1.58 -12.82
CA ARG A 366 6.83 -2.68 -11.89
C ARG A 366 6.81 -2.23 -10.44
N ILE A 367 7.71 -1.33 -10.03
CA ILE A 367 7.72 -0.74 -8.69
C ILE A 367 6.42 0.03 -8.44
N VAL A 368 6.08 0.98 -9.30
CA VAL A 368 4.86 1.80 -9.16
C VAL A 368 3.61 0.91 -9.23
N GLY A 369 3.59 -0.04 -10.17
CA GLY A 369 2.50 -1.01 -10.31
C GLY A 369 2.35 -1.94 -9.10
N GLY A 370 3.44 -2.30 -8.43
CA GLY A 370 3.43 -3.09 -7.20
C GLY A 370 2.96 -2.28 -5.99
N ALA A 371 3.40 -1.02 -5.89
CA ALA A 371 2.97 -0.10 -4.84
C ALA A 371 1.46 0.21 -4.92
N ARG A 372 0.93 0.44 -6.12
CA ARG A 372 -0.53 0.62 -6.37
C ARG A 372 -1.39 -0.57 -5.94
N ARG A 373 -0.80 -1.77 -5.89
CA ARG A 373 -1.40 -3.03 -5.42
C ARG A 373 -1.07 -3.34 -3.97
N ASP A 374 -0.48 -2.35 -3.29
CA ASP A 374 -0.12 -2.39 -1.90
C ASP A 374 0.85 -3.52 -1.50
N PHE A 375 1.73 -3.97 -2.42
CA PHE A 375 2.81 -4.87 -2.03
C PHE A 375 3.80 -4.13 -1.12
N ARG A 376 4.01 -4.63 0.10
CA ARG A 376 4.96 -4.07 1.07
C ARG A 376 6.40 -4.48 0.75
N ASN A 377 6.58 -5.64 0.12
CA ASN A 377 7.84 -6.11 -0.43
C ASN A 377 7.68 -6.24 -1.94
N ILE A 378 8.23 -5.29 -2.69
CA ILE A 378 8.10 -5.23 -4.15
C ILE A 378 9.34 -5.88 -4.75
N ILE A 379 9.19 -7.13 -5.17
CA ILE A 379 10.25 -7.92 -5.80
C ILE A 379 10.17 -7.73 -7.32
N VAL A 380 11.27 -7.27 -7.91
CA VAL A 380 11.39 -7.06 -9.36
C VAL A 380 12.71 -7.66 -9.82
N THR A 381 12.69 -8.92 -10.22
CA THR A 381 13.85 -9.65 -10.71
C THR A 381 13.47 -10.71 -11.74
N ILE A 382 14.47 -11.13 -12.52
CA ILE A 382 14.42 -12.32 -13.38
C ILE A 382 14.70 -13.62 -12.61
N ASN A 383 15.22 -13.55 -11.39
CA ASN A 383 15.54 -14.73 -10.58
C ASN A 383 14.26 -15.23 -9.85
N PRO A 384 13.68 -16.37 -10.24
CA PRO A 384 12.45 -16.86 -9.62
C PRO A 384 12.64 -17.23 -8.15
N LEU A 385 13.86 -17.61 -7.74
CA LEU A 385 14.15 -18.03 -6.36
C LEU A 385 13.96 -16.87 -5.37
N THR A 386 14.21 -15.63 -5.78
CA THR A 386 14.03 -14.45 -4.91
C THR A 386 12.58 -14.32 -4.43
N TYR A 387 11.59 -14.68 -5.24
CA TYR A 387 10.17 -14.63 -4.85
C TYR A 387 9.81 -15.64 -3.75
N VAL A 388 10.63 -16.67 -3.55
CA VAL A 388 10.45 -17.68 -2.50
C VAL A 388 11.35 -17.40 -1.30
N LEU A 389 12.64 -17.17 -1.55
CA LEU A 389 13.64 -17.02 -0.51
C LEU A 389 13.50 -15.71 0.26
N PHE A 390 13.13 -14.61 -0.42
CA PHE A 390 13.01 -13.31 0.24
C PHE A 390 11.89 -13.28 1.29
N PRO A 391 10.65 -13.72 1.01
CA PRO A 391 9.60 -13.78 2.05
C PRO A 391 9.99 -14.66 3.25
N ILE A 392 10.65 -15.80 3.02
CA ILE A 392 11.13 -16.69 4.09
C ILE A 392 12.15 -15.95 4.96
N LYS A 393 13.16 -15.32 4.35
CA LYS A 393 14.17 -14.52 5.06
C LYS A 393 13.52 -13.40 5.85
N GLU A 394 12.64 -12.61 5.21
CA GLU A 394 11.98 -11.48 5.86
C GLU A 394 11.16 -11.93 7.07
N PHE A 395 10.44 -13.05 6.97
CA PHE A 395 9.67 -13.63 8.08
C PHE A 395 10.57 -13.98 9.27
N PHE A 396 11.65 -14.72 9.06
CA PHE A 396 12.54 -15.12 10.16
C PHE A 396 13.28 -13.95 10.78
N VAL A 397 13.78 -13.02 9.98
CA VAL A 397 14.48 -11.82 10.48
C VAL A 397 13.53 -10.91 11.26
N ALA A 398 12.34 -10.63 10.73
CA ALA A 398 11.34 -9.82 11.43
C ALA A 398 10.89 -10.49 12.74
N SER A 399 10.69 -11.81 12.74
CA SER A 399 10.33 -12.57 13.94
C SER A 399 11.44 -12.51 14.99
N TYR A 400 12.70 -12.68 14.57
CA TYR A 400 13.85 -12.56 15.44
C TYR A 400 13.94 -11.16 16.07
N PHE A 401 13.89 -10.10 15.26
CA PHE A 401 13.94 -8.73 15.79
C PHE A 401 12.77 -8.43 16.72
N LYS A 402 11.54 -8.87 16.39
CA LYS A 402 10.39 -8.68 17.28
C LYS A 402 10.56 -9.38 18.63
N LEU A 403 11.23 -10.53 18.67
CA LEU A 403 11.47 -11.29 19.91
C LEU A 403 12.63 -10.72 20.74
N PHE A 404 13.65 -10.17 20.11
CA PHE A 404 14.92 -9.81 20.76
C PHE A 404 15.24 -8.31 20.76
N SER A 405 14.32 -7.46 20.30
CA SER A 405 14.43 -6.00 20.40
C SER A 405 13.15 -5.40 21.01
N ARG A 406 13.24 -4.13 21.39
CA ARG A 406 12.11 -3.33 21.90
C ARG A 406 12.07 -2.03 21.13
N GLY A 407 10.87 -1.51 20.90
CA GLY A 407 10.67 -0.17 20.36
C GLY A 407 11.33 0.88 21.26
N ALA A 408 11.72 1.98 20.63
CA ALA A 408 12.29 3.14 21.31
C ALA A 408 11.25 3.90 22.15
#